data_AF-A0A0Q7VQW8-F1
#
_entry.id   AF-A0A0Q7VQW8-F1
#
_cell.length_a   1.000
_cell.length_b   1.000
_cell.length_c   1.000
_cell.angle_alpha   90.00
_cell.angle_beta   90.00
_cell.angle_gamma   90.00
#
_symmetry.space_group_name_H-M   'P 1'
#
loop_
_entity.id
_entity.type
_entity.pdbx_description
1 polymer ?
#
loop_
_entity_poly.entity_id
_entity_poly.type
_entity_poly.pdbx_seq_one_letter_code
_entity_poly.pdbx_strand_id
1 'polypeptide(L)'
;MSRSQKDRKLRSDSGKTFPQSPDPHRMDFVEAIAQALRREYGQSPAAVKVVVRLTRANPRAVRNWFAANNGPSGENLVVLLRHSEEVLETVLFLAGRHDLITARKLAGAREKLREMLEMIDDLQGG
;
A
#
# COMPACT_ATOMS: atom_id res chain seq x y z
N MET A 1 0.40 -21.85 44.43
CA MET A 1 1.11 -20.55 44.53
C MET A 1 0.43 -19.56 43.59
N SER A 2 -0.26 -18.55 44.14
CA SER A 2 -1.01 -17.55 43.36
C SER A 2 -0.08 -16.42 42.90
N ARG A 3 -0.14 -16.02 41.62
CA ARG A 3 0.65 -14.92 41.06
C ARG A 3 0.24 -13.57 41.69
N SER A 4 1.22 -12.69 41.91
CA SER A 4 1.03 -11.39 42.57
C SER A 4 0.19 -10.44 41.70
N GLN A 5 -0.55 -9.51 42.31
CA GLN A 5 -1.31 -8.47 41.59
C GLN A 5 -0.44 -7.63 40.64
N LYS A 6 0.88 -7.53 40.89
CA LYS A 6 1.82 -6.86 39.98
C LYS A 6 1.95 -7.57 38.64
N ASP A 7 1.85 -8.89 38.61
CA ASP A 7 1.96 -9.68 37.38
C ASP A 7 0.72 -9.51 36.46
N ARG A 8 -0.42 -9.06 37.01
CA ARG A 8 -1.65 -8.77 36.24
C ARG A 8 -1.61 -7.45 35.47
N LYS A 9 -0.62 -6.58 35.73
CA LYS A 9 -0.50 -5.25 35.09
C LYS A 9 0.51 -5.18 33.94
N LEU A 10 1.16 -6.29 33.59
CA LEU A 10 1.90 -6.39 32.32
C LEU A 10 0.90 -6.56 31.17
N ARG A 11 0.23 -5.48 30.78
CA ARG A 11 -0.39 -5.41 29.46
C ARG A 11 0.72 -5.00 28.50
N SER A 12 0.98 -5.82 27.47
CA SER A 12 1.74 -5.30 26.33
C SER A 12 0.96 -4.10 25.80
N ASP A 13 1.66 -3.00 25.49
CA ASP A 13 1.04 -1.97 24.66
C ASP A 13 0.49 -2.65 23.41
N SER A 14 -0.71 -2.24 22.99
CA SER A 14 -1.42 -2.89 21.90
C SER A 14 -0.49 -2.95 20.67
N GLY A 15 -0.07 -4.16 20.29
CA GLY A 15 0.87 -4.43 19.19
C GLY A 15 0.31 -4.15 17.79
N LYS A 16 -0.54 -3.12 17.65
CA LYS A 16 -1.18 -2.69 16.41
C LYS A 16 -0.44 -1.52 15.75
N THR A 17 0.57 -0.98 16.41
CA THR A 17 1.31 0.19 15.94
C THR A 17 2.59 -0.29 15.26
N PHE A 18 2.80 0.13 14.02
CA PHE A 18 4.09 -0.05 13.36
C PHE A 18 5.16 0.71 14.18
N PRO A 19 6.38 0.17 14.35
CA PRO A 19 7.45 0.89 15.01
C PRO A 19 7.66 2.23 14.28
N GLN A 20 7.46 3.34 14.99
CA GLN A 20 7.82 4.64 14.46
C GLN A 20 9.32 4.59 14.17
N SER A 21 9.72 4.95 12.95
CA SER A 21 11.15 5.01 12.66
C SER A 21 11.76 6.18 13.43
N PRO A 22 12.95 5.98 14.02
CA PRO A 22 13.69 7.05 14.67
C PRO A 22 14.19 8.11 13.68
N ASP A 23 14.09 7.83 12.36
CA ASP A 23 14.39 8.77 11.29
C ASP A 23 13.17 9.66 10.99
N PRO A 24 13.23 10.97 11.28
CA PRO A 24 12.15 11.92 11.03
C PRO A 24 11.86 12.14 9.53
N HIS A 25 12.74 11.68 8.64
CA HIS A 25 12.53 11.73 7.18
C HIS A 25 11.86 10.47 6.63
N ARG A 26 11.74 9.40 7.42
CA ARG A 26 11.05 8.19 6.97
C ARG A 26 9.55 8.39 7.10
N MET A 27 8.87 8.44 5.97
CA MET A 27 7.42 8.57 5.92
C MET A 27 6.74 7.45 6.74
N ASP A 28 5.82 7.84 7.62
CA ASP A 28 5.03 6.89 8.39
C ASP A 28 4.26 5.97 7.43
N PHE A 29 4.27 4.66 7.70
CA PHE A 29 3.57 3.65 6.91
C PHE A 29 2.10 4.02 6.70
N VAL A 30 1.42 4.52 7.73
CA VAL A 30 0.00 4.86 7.65
C VAL A 30 -0.24 6.00 6.65
N GLU A 31 0.55 7.06 6.73
CA GLU A 31 0.46 8.21 5.81
C GLU A 31 0.85 7.82 4.38
N ALA A 32 1.93 7.06 4.23
CA ALA A 32 2.40 6.59 2.92
C ALA A 32 1.33 5.75 2.20
N ILE A 33 0.71 4.80 2.90
CA ILE A 33 -0.37 3.98 2.35
C ILE A 33 -1.61 4.83 2.04
N ALA A 34 -1.97 5.78 2.90
CA ALA A 34 -3.08 6.69 2.63
C ALA A 34 -2.84 7.48 1.33
N GLN A 35 -1.65 8.02 1.13
CA GLN A 35 -1.30 8.74 -0.09
C GLN A 35 -1.32 7.83 -1.33
N ALA A 36 -0.79 6.61 -1.22
CA ALA A 36 -0.85 5.63 -2.31
C ALA A 36 -2.30 5.34 -2.74
N LEU A 37 -3.19 5.10 -1.77
CA LEU A 37 -4.62 4.89 -2.04
C LEU A 37 -5.27 6.10 -2.73
N ARG A 38 -4.93 7.32 -2.30
CA ARG A 38 -5.46 8.55 -2.88
C ARG A 38 -4.93 8.80 -4.29
N ARG A 39 -3.68 8.43 -4.60
CA ARG A 39 -3.10 8.54 -5.95
C ARG A 39 -3.73 7.55 -6.92
N GLU A 40 -3.89 6.29 -6.49
CA GLU A 40 -4.46 5.23 -7.33
C GLU A 40 -5.96 5.41 -7.57
N TYR A 41 -6.74 5.62 -6.51
CA TYR A 41 -8.20 5.54 -6.56
C TYR A 41 -8.90 6.91 -6.47
N GLY A 42 -8.16 7.98 -6.14
CA GLY A 42 -8.71 9.30 -5.84
C GLY A 42 -9.22 9.42 -4.41
N GLN A 43 -9.86 10.55 -4.10
CA GLN A 43 -10.32 10.90 -2.73
C GLN A 43 -11.85 10.85 -2.56
N SER A 44 -12.57 10.36 -3.57
CA SER A 44 -14.03 10.38 -3.56
C SER A 44 -14.62 9.26 -2.69
N PRO A 45 -15.88 9.38 -2.25
CA PRO A 45 -16.59 8.25 -1.64
C PRO A 45 -16.67 7.02 -2.54
N ALA A 46 -16.60 7.19 -3.87
CA ALA A 46 -16.54 6.08 -4.82
C ALA A 46 -15.20 5.32 -4.73
N ALA A 47 -14.07 6.02 -4.54
CA ALA A 47 -12.75 5.43 -4.31
C ALA A 47 -12.78 4.48 -3.10
N VAL A 48 -13.35 4.95 -1.98
CA VAL A 48 -13.54 4.14 -0.78
C VAL A 48 -14.37 2.88 -1.08
N LYS A 49 -15.47 2.99 -1.84
CA LYS A 49 -16.30 1.83 -2.20
C LYS A 49 -15.56 0.82 -3.08
N VAL A 50 -14.67 1.27 -3.97
CA VAL A 50 -13.80 0.39 -4.77
C VAL A 50 -12.90 -0.42 -3.86
N VAL A 51 -12.18 0.25 -2.95
CA VAL A 51 -11.24 -0.44 -2.04
C VAL A 51 -11.97 -1.37 -1.05
N VAL A 52 -13.14 -0.98 -0.56
CA VAL A 52 -14.01 -1.87 0.24
C VAL A 52 -14.34 -3.16 -0.52
N ARG A 53 -14.68 -3.06 -1.80
CA ARG A 53 -15.05 -4.22 -2.62
C ARG A 53 -13.85 -5.13 -2.89
N LEU A 54 -12.67 -4.56 -3.12
CA LEU A 54 -11.42 -5.31 -3.33
C LEU A 54 -11.02 -6.07 -2.06
N THR A 55 -10.97 -5.37 -0.93
CA THR A 55 -10.46 -5.91 0.34
C THR A 55 -11.49 -6.67 1.16
N ARG A 56 -12.79 -6.48 0.87
CA ARG A 56 -13.93 -6.91 1.70
C ARG A 56 -13.87 -6.40 3.16
N ALA A 57 -13.06 -5.38 3.41
CA ALA A 57 -12.93 -4.78 4.72
C ALA A 57 -14.14 -3.90 5.08
N ASN A 58 -14.32 -3.64 6.38
CA ASN A 58 -15.34 -2.72 6.88
C ASN A 58 -15.15 -1.33 6.25
N PRO A 59 -16.21 -0.69 5.69
CA PRO A 59 -16.13 0.67 5.14
C PRO A 59 -15.53 1.71 6.08
N ARG A 60 -15.74 1.59 7.40
CA ARG A 60 -15.11 2.48 8.39
C ARG A 60 -13.60 2.30 8.43
N ALA A 61 -13.10 1.07 8.35
CA ALA A 61 -11.67 0.80 8.33
C ALA A 61 -11.03 1.39 7.08
N VAL A 62 -11.62 1.16 5.90
CA VAL A 62 -11.12 1.73 4.64
C VAL A 62 -11.10 3.25 4.67
N ARG A 63 -12.16 3.91 5.18
CA ARG A 63 -12.13 5.37 5.38
C ARG A 63 -10.99 5.82 6.28
N ASN A 64 -10.70 5.08 7.34
CA ASN A 64 -9.57 5.38 8.22
C ASN A 64 -8.22 5.23 7.50
N TRP A 65 -8.08 4.26 6.58
CA TRP A 65 -6.88 4.12 5.76
C TRP A 65 -6.72 5.32 4.82
N PHE A 66 -7.79 5.71 4.11
CA PHE A 66 -7.77 6.90 3.26
C PHE A 66 -7.50 8.19 4.04
N ALA A 67 -7.87 8.26 5.33
CA ALA A 67 -7.65 9.41 6.18
C ALA A 67 -6.33 9.37 6.97
N ALA A 68 -5.49 8.35 6.76
CA ALA A 68 -4.28 8.11 7.54
C ALA A 68 -4.51 8.00 9.07
N ASN A 69 -5.72 7.65 9.50
CA ASN A 69 -6.03 7.47 10.93
C ASN A 69 -5.54 6.11 11.46
N ASN A 70 -5.47 5.09 10.60
CA ASN A 70 -4.95 3.76 10.89
C ASN A 70 -4.47 3.10 9.58
N GLY A 71 -3.55 2.14 9.66
CA GLY A 71 -3.14 1.34 8.51
C GLY A 71 -4.02 0.11 8.25
N PRO A 72 -3.93 -0.51 7.06
CA PRO A 72 -4.50 -1.82 6.80
C PRO A 72 -3.82 -2.92 7.65
N SER A 73 -4.55 -3.99 7.97
CA SER A 73 -3.92 -5.21 8.50
C SER A 73 -3.02 -5.86 7.43
N GLY A 74 -2.16 -6.80 7.82
CA GLY A 74 -1.30 -7.52 6.88
C GLY A 74 -2.09 -8.20 5.76
N GLU A 75 -3.22 -8.84 6.09
CA GLU A 75 -4.09 -9.49 5.10
C GLU A 75 -4.68 -8.49 4.11
N ASN A 76 -5.18 -7.36 4.62
CA ASN A 76 -5.72 -6.31 3.77
C ASN A 76 -4.65 -5.65 2.91
N LEU A 77 -3.45 -5.47 3.45
CA LEU A 77 -2.30 -4.96 2.70
C LEU A 77 -1.94 -5.90 1.54
N VAL A 78 -1.89 -7.21 1.78
CA VAL A 78 -1.64 -8.20 0.72
C VAL A 78 -2.70 -8.12 -0.39
N VAL A 79 -3.97 -7.87 -0.07
CA VAL A 79 -5.01 -7.69 -1.09
C VAL A 79 -4.77 -6.39 -1.86
N LEU A 80 -4.45 -5.28 -1.18
CA LEU A 80 -4.15 -4.01 -1.85
C LEU A 80 -2.95 -4.14 -2.80
N LEU A 81 -1.88 -4.81 -2.36
CA LEU A 81 -0.67 -5.03 -3.16
C LEU A 81 -0.92 -5.83 -4.45
N ARG A 82 -1.98 -6.67 -4.49
CA ARG A 82 -2.37 -7.41 -5.70
C ARG A 82 -3.11 -6.55 -6.72
N HIS A 83 -3.69 -5.42 -6.30
CA HIS A 83 -4.63 -4.64 -7.10
C HIS A 83 -4.23 -3.17 -7.28
N SER A 84 -3.18 -2.70 -6.61
CA SER A 84 -2.67 -1.33 -6.76
C SER A 84 -1.16 -1.35 -6.91
N GLU A 85 -0.71 -0.84 -8.05
CA GLU A 85 0.72 -0.63 -8.28
C GLU A 85 1.27 0.46 -7.37
N GLU A 86 0.51 1.52 -7.11
CA GLU A 86 0.92 2.60 -6.20
C GLU A 86 1.19 2.09 -4.78
N VAL A 87 0.33 1.20 -4.27
CA VAL A 87 0.53 0.59 -2.94
C VAL A 87 1.75 -0.33 -2.95
N LEU A 88 1.96 -1.09 -4.03
CA LEU A 88 3.14 -1.94 -4.19
C LEU A 88 4.45 -1.14 -4.22
N GLU A 89 4.52 -0.09 -5.03
CA GLU A 89 5.68 0.81 -5.07
C GLU A 89 5.96 1.41 -3.71
N THR A 90 4.93 1.89 -3.04
CA THR A 90 5.05 2.53 -1.73
C THR A 90 5.62 1.57 -0.69
N VAL A 91 5.14 0.32 -0.63
CA VAL A 91 5.67 -0.68 0.31
C VAL A 91 7.12 -1.05 -0.03
N LEU A 92 7.46 -1.23 -1.30
CA LEU A 92 8.84 -1.52 -1.72
C LEU A 92 9.80 -0.36 -1.37
N PHE A 93 9.33 0.88 -1.55
CA PHE A 93 10.07 2.09 -1.19
C PHE A 93 10.34 2.13 0.32
N LEU A 94 9.29 1.94 1.13
CA LEU A 94 9.42 1.88 2.59
C LEU A 94 10.30 0.71 3.06
N ALA A 95 10.36 -0.38 2.30
CA ALA A 95 11.23 -1.53 2.56
C ALA A 95 12.68 -1.32 2.09
N GLY A 96 13.00 -0.18 1.47
CA GLY A 96 14.32 0.12 0.91
C GLY A 96 14.66 -0.63 -0.38
N ARG A 97 13.67 -1.31 -1.00
CA ARG A 97 13.83 -2.15 -2.20
C ARG A 97 13.61 -1.36 -3.50
N HIS A 98 14.37 -0.29 -3.64
CA HIS A 98 14.29 0.62 -4.79
C HIS A 98 14.69 -0.04 -6.11
N ASP A 99 15.59 -1.02 -6.04
CA ASP A 99 16.02 -1.85 -7.16
C ASP A 99 14.84 -2.57 -7.84
N LEU A 100 13.92 -3.12 -7.05
CA LEU A 100 12.72 -3.80 -7.57
C LEU A 100 11.74 -2.84 -8.25
N ILE A 101 11.63 -1.61 -7.73
CA ILE A 101 10.80 -0.56 -8.34
C ILE A 101 11.39 -0.19 -9.71
N THR A 102 12.69 0.06 -9.78
CA THR A 102 13.38 0.41 -11.04
C THR A 102 13.30 -0.70 -12.07
N ALA A 103 13.57 -1.96 -11.67
CA ALA A 103 13.48 -3.11 -12.57
C ALA A 103 12.08 -3.26 -13.17
N ARG A 104 11.03 -3.11 -12.36
CA ARG A 104 9.63 -3.17 -12.83
C ARG A 104 9.29 -2.02 -13.78
N LYS A 105 9.66 -0.78 -13.45
CA LYS A 105 9.43 0.39 -14.31
C LYS A 105 10.13 0.24 -15.65
N LEU A 106 11.35 -0.28 -15.67
CA LEU A 106 12.08 -0.57 -16.90
C LEU A 106 11.39 -1.66 -17.74
N ALA A 107 10.93 -2.74 -17.11
CA ALA A 107 10.19 -3.79 -17.81
C ALA A 107 8.91 -3.23 -18.44
N GLY A 108 8.11 -2.47 -17.70
CA GLY A 108 6.90 -1.83 -18.22
C GLY A 108 7.17 -0.83 -19.36
N ALA A 109 8.27 -0.06 -19.28
CA ALA A 109 8.67 0.85 -20.35
C ALA A 109 9.08 0.09 -21.62
N ARG A 110 9.76 -1.06 -21.49
CA ARG A 110 10.13 -1.92 -22.62
C ARG A 110 8.90 -2.51 -23.32
N GLU A 111 7.90 -2.96 -22.56
CA GLU A 111 6.65 -3.49 -23.12
C GLU A 111 5.88 -2.41 -23.89
N LYS A 112 5.72 -1.21 -23.31
CA LYS A 112 5.10 -0.07 -24.02
C LYS A 112 5.83 0.29 -25.31
N LEU A 113 7.16 0.29 -25.29
CA LEU A 113 7.95 0.55 -26.49
C LEU A 113 7.72 -0.53 -27.56
N ARG A 114 7.59 -1.80 -27.16
CA ARG A 114 7.25 -2.89 -28.09
C ARG A 114 5.86 -2.67 -28.71
N GLU A 115 4.85 -2.39 -27.90
CA GLU A 115 3.49 -2.10 -28.37
C GLU A 115 3.46 -0.93 -29.38
N MET A 116 4.25 0.13 -29.13
CA MET A 116 4.35 1.27 -30.05
C MET A 116 5.04 0.91 -31.37
N LEU A 117 6.06 0.05 -31.35
CA LEU A 117 6.73 -0.41 -32.57
C LEU A 117 5.79 -1.28 -33.41
N GLU A 118 5.06 -2.20 -32.77
CA GLU A 118 4.05 -3.03 -33.45
C GLU A 118 2.99 -2.16 -34.13
N MET A 119 2.52 -1.10 -33.47
CA MET A 119 1.58 -0.14 -34.06
C MET A 119 2.15 0.59 -35.29
N ILE A 120 3.45 0.92 -35.30
CA ILE A 120 4.09 1.56 -36.47
C ILE A 120 4.17 0.58 -37.64
N ASP A 121 4.57 -0.66 -37.37
CA ASP A 121 4.70 -1.71 -38.39
C ASP A 121 3.33 -1.99 -39.04
N ASP A 122 2.25 -2.04 -38.26
CA ASP A 122 0.87 -2.20 -38.74
C ASP A 122 0.43 -1.04 -39.65
N LEU A 123 0.84 0.20 -39.35
CA LEU A 123 0.52 1.38 -40.15
C LEU A 123 1.34 1.46 -41.45
N GLN A 124 2.51 0.84 -41.51
CA GLN A 124 3.37 0.80 -42.70
C GLN A 124 3.09 -0.40 -43.61
N GLY A 125 2.45 -1.45 -43.08
CA GLY A 125 2.12 -2.69 -43.79
C GLY A 125 0.76 -2.73 -44.49
N GLY A 126 -0.04 -1.65 -44.41
CA GLY A 126 -1.33 -1.48 -45.12
C GLY A 126 -1.24 -0.46 -46.25
#